data_AF-A0A6M1YZJ2-F1
#
_entry.id   AF-A0A6M1YZJ2-F1
#
_cell.length_a   1.000
_cell.length_b   1.000
_cell.length_c   1.000
_cell.angle_alpha   90.00
_cell.angle_beta   90.00
_cell.angle_gamma   90.00
#
_symmetry.space_group_name_H-M   'P 1'
#
loop_
_entity.id
_entity.type
_entity.pdbx_description
1 polymer ?
#
loop_
_entity_poly.entity_id
_entity_poly.type
_entity_poly.pdbx_seq_one_letter_code
_entity_poly.pdbx_strand_id
1 'polypeptide(L)'
;MRRFRFTLFAFLLISTSVFSSVQKKTVCLNMIVKNESTVIRRSLASVKPLIDYWVIVDTGSTDGTQEIIREFMKDIPGELYESPWFNFEYNRNEALHYAKGKTDYILFIDADEEFVYDEDFVLPDLDKDLYSITTSNHGKRYQRSLLINGDLDWKWVGVIHEYLDCPQVRSREILPGVTNIYRSEGCRSQDPDKFHKDAKILEEALEKDPNNSRYVFYLAQSYRDAGVYEKAIENYQKRVEMGGWDQEVFWAKYQIARLKEWLNAPEKEVIKSYTEAFCYRPSRAEPLYHLSRYFRTKEEFFLGYLAAGRGLEVPLSNDILFVYRWIYDYSLLIERAVCAYWIGQYEECCTLSESVLQMPNLPENVKECAESNLKWAQSKLASNN
;
A
#
# COMPACT_ATOMS: atom_id res chain seq x y z
N MET A 1 76.06 -48.02 -11.60
CA MET A 1 74.70 -47.55 -11.95
C MET A 1 74.26 -46.52 -10.91
N ARG A 2 74.12 -45.26 -11.32
CA ARG A 2 73.92 -44.09 -10.44
C ARG A 2 72.44 -43.97 -10.04
N ARG A 3 72.19 -43.78 -8.74
CA ARG A 3 70.87 -43.50 -8.14
C ARG A 3 70.50 -42.02 -8.35
N PHE A 4 69.33 -41.75 -8.92
CA PHE A 4 68.72 -40.43 -9.01
C PHE A 4 68.06 -40.06 -7.67
N ARG A 5 68.37 -38.86 -7.14
CA ARG A 5 67.64 -38.21 -6.04
C ARG A 5 66.59 -37.28 -6.62
N PHE A 6 65.32 -37.47 -6.25
CA PHE A 6 64.25 -36.50 -6.48
C PHE A 6 64.19 -35.53 -5.30
N THR A 7 64.29 -34.23 -5.59
CA THR A 7 64.12 -33.15 -4.61
C THR A 7 62.68 -32.64 -4.72
N LEU A 8 61.89 -32.78 -3.65
CA LEU A 8 60.51 -32.31 -3.57
C LEU A 8 60.52 -30.83 -3.14
N PHE A 9 60.06 -29.92 -4.01
CA PHE A 9 59.82 -28.52 -3.66
C PHE A 9 58.41 -28.40 -3.06
N ALA A 10 58.32 -28.03 -1.78
CA ALA A 10 57.07 -27.65 -1.14
C ALA A 10 56.77 -26.17 -1.44
N PHE A 11 55.75 -25.90 -2.25
CA PHE A 11 55.18 -24.56 -2.39
C PHE A 11 54.19 -24.32 -1.25
N LEU A 12 54.52 -23.39 -0.36
CA LEU A 12 53.61 -22.89 0.67
C LEU A 12 52.65 -21.89 0.00
N LEU A 13 51.45 -22.35 -0.35
CA LEU A 13 50.35 -21.47 -0.77
C LEU A 13 49.76 -20.83 0.50
N ILE A 14 50.17 -19.59 0.79
CA ILE A 14 49.47 -18.75 1.77
C ILE A 14 48.17 -18.29 1.10
N SER A 15 47.07 -18.98 1.41
CA SER A 15 45.72 -18.51 1.10
C SER A 15 45.43 -17.30 1.98
N THR A 16 45.62 -16.09 1.46
CA THR A 16 45.02 -14.90 2.05
C THR A 16 43.55 -14.87 1.66
N SER A 17 42.71 -15.54 2.45
CA SER A 17 41.27 -15.28 2.43
C SER A 17 41.03 -13.87 2.95
N VAL A 18 40.92 -12.90 2.05
CA VAL A 18 40.37 -11.58 2.36
C VAL A 18 38.89 -11.82 2.66
N PHE A 19 38.56 -12.01 3.93
CA PHE A 19 37.18 -11.87 4.39
C PHE A 19 36.83 -10.38 4.24
N SER A 20 36.19 -10.04 3.12
CA SER A 20 35.44 -8.80 3.03
C SER A 20 34.25 -8.94 3.97
N SER A 21 34.40 -8.51 5.22
CA SER A 21 33.24 -8.25 6.08
C SER A 21 32.46 -7.13 5.41
N VAL A 22 31.39 -7.45 4.69
CA VAL A 22 30.44 -6.43 4.23
C VAL A 22 29.96 -5.74 5.49
N GLN A 23 30.34 -4.48 5.67
CA GLN A 23 29.94 -3.70 6.83
C GLN A 23 28.43 -3.52 6.74
N LYS A 24 27.71 -3.97 7.78
CA LYS A 24 26.26 -3.79 7.87
C LYS A 24 25.92 -2.31 7.70
N LYS A 25 25.05 -2.00 6.75
CA LYS A 25 24.59 -0.65 6.47
C LYS A 25 23.72 -0.13 7.61
N THR A 26 23.94 1.13 7.96
CA THR A 26 23.24 1.81 9.06
C THR A 26 21.99 2.54 8.57
N VAL A 27 20.97 2.66 9.44
CA VAL A 27 19.67 3.25 9.08
C VAL A 27 19.27 4.36 10.07
N CYS A 28 18.86 5.51 9.54
CA CYS A 28 18.31 6.64 10.31
C CYS A 28 16.80 6.70 10.13
N LEU A 29 16.04 6.65 11.23
CA LEU A 29 14.63 7.05 11.19
C LEU A 29 14.52 8.55 10.89
N ASN A 30 13.67 8.93 9.93
CA ASN A 30 13.32 10.31 9.63
C ASN A 30 11.81 10.51 9.63
N MET A 31 11.33 11.43 10.45
CA MET A 31 9.89 11.63 10.67
C MET A 31 9.58 13.08 11.01
N ILE A 32 8.41 13.55 10.58
CA ILE A 32 7.77 14.76 11.13
C ILE A 32 6.60 14.34 12.02
N VAL A 33 6.38 15.02 13.14
CA VAL A 33 5.29 14.70 14.08
C VAL A 33 4.55 15.95 14.54
N LYS A 34 3.28 15.77 14.95
CA LYS A 34 2.50 16.80 15.63
C LYS A 34 1.37 16.16 16.43
N ASN A 35 1.35 16.35 17.75
CA ASN A 35 0.28 15.87 18.63
C ASN A 35 -0.03 14.37 18.51
N GLU A 36 1.00 13.52 18.58
CA GLU A 36 0.89 12.07 18.37
C GLU A 36 1.13 11.27 19.65
N SER A 37 0.96 11.86 20.84
CA SER A 37 1.26 11.23 22.13
C SER A 37 0.55 9.88 22.36
N THR A 38 -0.62 9.70 21.74
CA THR A 38 -1.44 8.48 21.85
C THR A 38 -0.98 7.34 20.96
N VAL A 39 -0.25 7.61 19.87
CA VAL A 39 0.10 6.60 18.84
C VAL A 39 1.61 6.43 18.65
N ILE A 40 2.41 7.46 18.92
CA ILE A 40 3.83 7.54 18.56
C ILE A 40 4.67 6.39 19.14
N ARG A 41 4.36 5.92 20.36
CA ARG A 41 5.10 4.81 20.99
C ARG A 41 5.02 3.52 20.18
N ARG A 42 3.86 3.22 19.57
CA ARG A 42 3.69 2.02 18.72
C ARG A 42 4.55 2.13 17.47
N SER A 43 4.46 3.27 16.78
CA SER A 43 5.25 3.52 15.56
C SER A 43 6.75 3.38 15.85
N LEU A 44 7.25 4.08 16.88
CA LEU A 44 8.65 4.00 17.30
C LEU A 44 9.07 2.58 17.71
N ALA A 45 8.25 1.87 18.48
CA ALA A 45 8.53 0.49 18.87
C ALA A 45 8.72 -0.43 17.66
N SER A 46 7.91 -0.23 16.62
CA SER A 46 7.95 -1.05 15.41
C SER A 46 9.24 -0.85 14.61
N VAL A 47 9.81 0.35 14.57
CA VAL A 47 11.03 0.65 13.79
C VAL A 47 12.32 0.59 14.61
N LYS A 48 12.24 0.66 15.95
CA LYS A 48 13.41 0.63 16.85
C LYS A 48 14.41 -0.50 16.54
N PRO A 49 13.99 -1.73 16.15
CA PRO A 49 14.93 -2.82 15.80
C PRO A 49 15.73 -2.59 14.51
N LEU A 50 15.31 -1.68 13.64
CA LEU A 50 15.90 -1.46 12.32
C LEU A 50 16.94 -0.34 12.27
N ILE A 51 16.96 0.53 13.28
CA ILE A 51 17.59 1.84 13.19
C ILE A 51 18.82 1.94 14.10
N ASP A 52 19.80 2.70 13.62
CA ASP A 52 21.05 3.01 14.32
C ASP A 52 21.10 4.49 14.72
N TYR A 53 20.23 5.31 14.12
CA TYR A 53 20.07 6.73 14.41
C TYR A 53 18.61 7.16 14.25
N TRP A 54 18.23 8.31 14.80
CA TRP A 54 16.94 8.92 14.52
C TRP A 54 17.02 10.44 14.44
N VAL A 55 16.25 11.01 13.53
CA VAL A 55 16.03 12.45 13.37
C VAL A 55 14.53 12.67 13.25
N ILE A 56 13.96 13.35 14.24
CA ILE A 56 12.53 13.65 14.26
C ILE A 56 12.36 15.17 14.35
N VAL A 57 11.47 15.73 13.53
CA VAL A 57 11.09 17.14 13.60
C VAL A 57 9.66 17.21 14.14
N ASP A 58 9.53 17.73 15.35
CA ASP A 58 8.26 18.10 15.93
C ASP A 58 7.77 19.43 15.35
N THR A 59 6.56 19.44 14.81
CA THR A 59 6.00 20.59 14.08
C THR A 59 5.03 21.44 14.93
N GLY A 60 5.22 21.41 16.25
CA GLY A 60 4.45 22.17 17.23
C GLY A 60 3.44 21.33 17.99
N SER A 61 3.88 20.19 18.55
CA SER A 61 3.10 19.39 19.48
C SER A 61 2.93 20.11 20.82
N THR A 62 1.76 19.94 21.43
CA THR A 62 1.37 20.52 22.72
C THR A 62 0.87 19.47 23.71
N ASP A 63 0.98 18.19 23.37
CA ASP A 63 0.41 17.05 24.09
C ASP A 63 1.46 16.15 24.78
N GLY A 64 2.71 16.58 24.79
CA GLY A 64 3.83 15.82 25.37
C GLY A 64 4.48 14.81 24.42
N THR A 65 4.18 14.86 23.11
CA THR A 65 4.81 14.01 22.09
C THR A 65 6.34 14.09 22.15
N GLN A 66 6.92 15.28 22.35
CA GLN A 66 8.37 15.47 22.42
C GLN A 66 9.01 14.67 23.56
N GLU A 67 8.44 14.73 24.77
CA GLU A 67 8.95 14.03 25.95
C GLU A 67 8.89 12.52 25.75
N ILE A 68 7.80 12.02 25.16
CA ILE A 68 7.62 10.60 24.84
C ILE A 68 8.72 10.12 23.89
N ILE A 69 9.02 10.88 22.83
CA ILE A 69 10.07 10.54 21.86
C ILE A 69 11.42 10.47 22.56
N ARG A 70 11.80 11.53 23.31
CA ARG A 70 13.10 11.61 24.01
C ARG A 70 13.28 10.44 24.99
N GLU A 71 12.24 10.12 25.75
CA GLU A 71 12.29 9.02 26.72
C GLU A 71 12.40 7.65 26.04
N PHE A 72 11.57 7.40 25.02
CA PHE A 72 11.46 6.09 24.37
C PHE A 72 12.70 5.74 23.53
N MET A 73 13.31 6.76 22.91
CA MET A 73 14.44 6.62 21.99
C MET A 73 15.80 6.85 22.64
N LYS A 74 15.87 7.08 23.96
CA LYS A 74 17.11 7.40 24.70
C LYS A 74 18.27 6.42 24.53
N ASP A 75 17.98 5.17 24.16
CA ASP A 75 18.98 4.10 24.00
C ASP A 75 19.60 4.08 22.59
N ILE A 76 19.11 4.93 21.66
CA ILE A 76 19.61 5.05 20.29
C ILE A 76 20.05 6.51 20.07
N PRO A 77 21.24 6.76 19.53
CA PRO A 77 21.66 8.12 19.18
C PRO A 77 20.63 8.81 18.26
N GLY A 78 20.32 10.07 18.52
CA GLY A 78 19.42 10.81 17.66
C GLY A 78 19.12 12.22 18.13
N GLU A 79 18.37 12.93 17.29
CA GLU A 79 18.14 14.36 17.38
C GLU A 79 16.64 14.65 17.22
N LEU A 80 16.08 15.38 18.19
CA LEU A 80 14.74 15.94 18.12
C LEU A 80 14.85 17.44 17.85
N TYR A 81 14.24 17.89 16.76
CA TYR A 81 14.13 19.30 16.40
C TYR A 81 12.69 19.78 16.59
N GLU A 82 12.53 21.05 16.91
CA GLU A 82 11.21 21.70 17.02
C GLU A 82 11.17 22.82 15.98
N SER A 83 10.20 22.78 15.06
CA SER A 83 10.05 23.75 13.97
C SER A 83 8.58 24.10 13.77
N PRO A 84 8.22 25.36 13.44
CA PRO A 84 6.84 25.67 13.09
C PRO A 84 6.35 24.87 11.89
N TRP A 85 5.10 24.41 11.96
CA TRP A 85 4.42 23.85 10.79
C TRP A 85 4.29 24.90 9.67
N PHE A 86 4.77 24.57 8.47
CA PHE A 86 4.57 25.36 7.26
C PHE A 86 3.73 24.60 6.24
N ASN A 87 4.24 23.49 5.71
CA ASN A 87 3.52 22.52 4.87
C ASN A 87 4.29 21.19 4.83
N PHE A 88 3.66 20.14 4.25
CA PHE A 88 4.24 18.80 4.18
C PHE A 88 5.61 18.77 3.49
N GLU A 89 5.72 19.38 2.30
CA GLU A 89 6.97 19.42 1.53
C GLU A 89 8.10 20.07 2.33
N TYR A 90 7.85 21.24 2.90
CA TYR A 90 8.84 22.02 3.63
C TYR A 90 9.35 21.27 4.85
N ASN A 91 8.44 20.87 5.75
CA ASN A 91 8.84 20.24 7.01
C ASN A 91 9.47 18.85 6.78
N ARG A 92 9.03 18.09 5.75
CA ARG A 92 9.73 16.84 5.40
C ARG A 92 11.12 17.07 4.80
N ASN A 93 11.32 18.11 3.98
CA ASN A 93 12.65 18.44 3.47
C ASN A 93 13.57 18.97 4.57
N GLU A 94 13.04 19.70 5.55
CA GLU A 94 13.77 20.12 6.75
C GLU A 94 14.23 18.89 7.57
N ALA A 95 13.32 17.95 7.84
CA ALA A 95 13.65 16.69 8.51
C ALA A 95 14.71 15.90 7.73
N LEU A 96 14.55 15.78 6.41
CA LEU A 96 15.50 15.07 5.54
C LEU A 96 16.89 15.73 5.54
N HIS A 97 16.94 17.06 5.58
CA HIS A 97 18.19 17.81 5.67
C HIS A 97 18.97 17.46 6.95
N TYR A 98 18.30 17.41 8.10
CA TYR A 98 18.93 17.02 9.36
C TYR A 98 19.41 15.57 9.40
N ALA A 99 18.77 14.67 8.67
CA ALA A 99 19.16 13.26 8.56
C ALA A 99 20.37 13.02 7.63
N LYS A 100 20.74 13.99 6.78
CA LYS A 100 21.80 13.82 5.79
C LYS A 100 23.16 13.59 6.47
N GLY A 101 23.84 12.51 6.08
CA GLY A 101 25.16 12.14 6.60
C GLY A 101 25.16 11.52 8.00
N LYS A 102 24.00 11.17 8.58
CA LYS A 102 23.91 10.47 9.87
C LYS A 102 24.15 8.96 9.76
N THR A 103 23.67 8.36 8.68
CA THR A 103 23.71 6.91 8.40
C THR A 103 23.74 6.66 6.88
N ASP A 104 23.95 5.40 6.48
CA ASP A 104 23.95 5.00 5.06
C ASP A 104 22.55 5.10 4.41
N TYR A 105 21.49 4.78 5.17
CA TYR A 105 20.11 4.79 4.70
C TYR A 105 19.20 5.63 5.59
N ILE A 106 18.11 6.14 5.01
CA ILE A 106 17.09 6.93 5.71
C ILE A 106 15.74 6.23 5.57
N LEU A 107 15.11 5.91 6.70
CA LEU A 107 13.81 5.24 6.82
C LEU A 107 12.71 6.24 7.17
N PHE A 108 11.57 6.16 6.50
CA PHE A 108 10.39 6.97 6.76
C PHE A 108 9.22 6.11 7.24
N ILE A 109 8.47 6.65 8.20
CA ILE A 109 7.18 6.11 8.66
C ILE A 109 6.38 7.27 9.26
N ASP A 110 5.06 7.24 9.15
CA ASP A 110 4.20 8.22 9.81
C ASP A 110 3.86 7.75 11.26
N ALA A 111 3.58 8.69 12.16
CA ALA A 111 3.42 8.40 13.59
C ALA A 111 2.23 7.48 13.93
N ASP A 112 1.22 7.42 13.05
CA ASP A 112 0.05 6.55 13.20
C ASP A 112 0.16 5.24 12.40
N GLU A 113 1.36 4.92 11.91
CA GLU A 113 1.68 3.68 11.21
C GLU A 113 2.51 2.72 12.06
N GLU A 114 2.65 1.48 11.61
CA GLU A 114 3.36 0.42 12.33
C GLU A 114 3.97 -0.59 11.34
N PHE A 115 5.25 -0.92 11.51
CA PHE A 115 5.86 -2.02 10.76
C PHE A 115 5.58 -3.36 11.43
N VAL A 116 5.07 -4.30 10.65
CA VAL A 116 4.87 -5.70 11.02
C VAL A 116 5.80 -6.56 10.18
N TYR A 117 6.45 -7.51 10.85
CA TYR A 117 7.49 -8.34 10.27
C TYR A 117 7.04 -9.79 10.16
N ASP A 118 7.56 -10.49 9.16
CA ASP A 118 7.48 -11.95 9.11
C ASP A 118 8.28 -12.55 10.29
N GLU A 119 7.93 -13.75 10.75
CA GLU A 119 8.53 -14.38 11.96
C GLU A 119 10.06 -14.49 11.88
N ASP A 120 10.59 -14.80 10.70
CA ASP A 120 12.03 -14.96 10.45
C ASP A 120 12.68 -13.72 9.82
N PHE A 121 12.04 -12.55 9.92
CA PHE A 121 12.53 -11.34 9.27
C PHE A 121 13.91 -10.92 9.81
N VAL A 122 14.84 -10.75 8.87
CA VAL A 122 16.14 -10.12 9.09
C VAL A 122 16.31 -9.08 7.99
N LEU A 123 16.70 -7.85 8.37
CA LEU A 123 16.98 -6.80 7.39
C LEU A 123 18.09 -7.29 6.44
N PRO A 124 17.83 -7.40 5.12
CA PRO A 124 18.82 -7.86 4.16
C PRO A 124 19.96 -6.84 4.02
N ASP A 125 21.07 -7.27 3.42
CA ASP A 125 22.14 -6.36 3.02
C ASP A 125 21.58 -5.32 2.04
N LEU A 126 21.68 -4.04 2.41
CA LEU A 126 21.11 -2.94 1.66
C LEU A 126 22.07 -2.48 0.56
N ASP A 127 21.72 -2.71 -0.70
CA ASP A 127 22.52 -2.41 -1.89
C ASP A 127 21.77 -1.62 -2.98
N LYS A 128 20.50 -1.25 -2.75
CA LYS A 128 19.69 -0.46 -3.69
C LYS A 128 19.61 1.01 -3.29
N ASP A 129 19.40 1.87 -4.26
CA ASP A 129 19.19 3.30 -4.01
C ASP A 129 17.88 3.57 -3.26
N LEU A 130 16.87 2.73 -3.48
CA LEU A 130 15.54 2.85 -2.89
C LEU A 130 14.91 1.49 -2.64
N TYR A 131 14.38 1.31 -1.45
CA TYR A 131 13.51 0.21 -1.09
C TYR A 131 12.09 0.72 -0.84
N SER A 132 11.13 0.15 -1.58
CA SER A 132 9.72 0.31 -1.28
C SER A 132 9.27 -0.70 -0.24
N ILE A 133 8.36 -0.30 0.64
CA ILE A 133 7.71 -1.18 1.61
C ILE A 133 6.23 -1.28 1.26
N THR A 134 5.71 -2.51 1.28
CA THR A 134 4.28 -2.75 1.05
C THR A 134 3.50 -2.15 2.21
N THR A 135 2.61 -1.21 1.91
CA THR A 135 1.70 -0.60 2.87
C THR A 135 0.32 -1.26 2.75
N SER A 136 -0.21 -1.75 3.86
CA SER A 136 -1.56 -2.28 4.00
C SER A 136 -2.45 -1.26 4.70
N ASN A 137 -3.60 -0.96 4.09
CA ASN A 137 -4.57 0.03 4.56
C ASN A 137 -5.97 -0.54 4.31
N HIS A 138 -6.65 -1.02 5.35
CA HIS A 138 -8.03 -1.54 5.28
C HIS A 138 -8.25 -2.52 4.11
N GLY A 139 -7.33 -3.49 3.95
CA GLY A 139 -7.39 -4.52 2.89
C GLY A 139 -6.88 -4.08 1.51
N LYS A 140 -6.51 -2.80 1.34
CA LYS A 140 -5.82 -2.26 0.18
C LYS A 140 -4.31 -2.33 0.39
N ARG A 141 -3.55 -2.80 -0.60
CA ARG A 141 -2.08 -2.81 -0.59
C ARG A 141 -1.49 -1.89 -1.65
N TYR A 142 -0.42 -1.19 -1.32
CA TYR A 142 0.32 -0.33 -2.26
C TYR A 142 1.77 -0.16 -1.82
N GLN A 143 2.65 0.21 -2.73
CA GLN A 143 4.07 0.41 -2.42
C GLN A 143 4.35 1.87 -2.05
N ARG A 144 5.11 2.09 -0.98
CA ARG A 144 5.65 3.41 -0.62
C ARG A 144 7.17 3.36 -0.58
N SER A 145 7.82 4.37 -1.12
CA SER A 145 9.27 4.59 -0.99
C SER A 145 9.58 5.00 0.45
N LEU A 146 9.96 4.04 1.29
CA LEU A 146 10.14 4.27 2.73
C LEU A 146 11.58 4.11 3.19
N LEU A 147 12.48 3.55 2.40
CA LEU A 147 13.89 3.41 2.77
C LEU A 147 14.75 3.83 1.58
N ILE A 148 15.62 4.82 1.77
CA ILE A 148 16.43 5.40 0.69
C ILE A 148 17.90 5.42 1.07
N ASN A 149 18.78 5.32 0.07
CA ASN A 149 20.20 5.57 0.24
C ASN A 149 20.44 7.06 0.52
N GLY A 150 21.03 7.36 1.68
CA GLY A 150 21.27 8.71 2.20
C GLY A 150 22.36 9.50 1.47
N ASP A 151 23.19 8.84 0.65
CA ASP A 151 24.25 9.49 -0.13
C ASP A 151 23.73 10.21 -1.39
N LEU A 152 22.49 9.94 -1.80
CA LEU A 152 21.88 10.55 -2.98
C LEU A 152 21.12 11.85 -2.64
N ASP A 153 20.93 12.70 -3.64
CA ASP A 153 20.27 13.98 -3.48
C ASP A 153 18.75 13.84 -3.62
N TRP A 154 18.12 13.45 -2.51
CA TRP A 154 16.68 13.30 -2.39
C TRP A 154 16.01 14.60 -1.95
N LYS A 155 14.78 14.81 -2.43
CA LYS A 155 13.88 15.85 -1.94
C LYS A 155 12.45 15.36 -1.91
N TRP A 156 11.67 15.81 -0.94
CA TRP A 156 10.23 15.67 -0.95
C TRP A 156 9.64 16.72 -1.90
N VAL A 157 8.65 16.33 -2.70
CA VAL A 157 7.95 17.19 -3.65
C VAL A 157 6.45 16.95 -3.53
N GLY A 158 5.67 18.03 -3.40
CA GLY A 158 4.21 18.01 -3.38
C GLY A 158 3.61 18.73 -2.17
N VAL A 159 2.59 19.57 -2.41
CA VAL A 159 1.89 20.30 -1.33
C VAL A 159 1.18 19.38 -0.33
N ILE A 160 0.75 18.21 -0.80
CA ILE A 160 0.20 17.08 -0.04
C ILE A 160 0.32 15.83 -0.91
N HIS A 161 0.35 14.64 -0.28
CA HIS A 161 0.66 13.37 -0.97
C HIS A 161 2.01 13.44 -1.68
N GLU A 162 2.96 14.04 -0.97
CA GLU A 162 4.35 14.26 -1.33
C GLU A 162 5.04 12.94 -1.69
N TYR A 163 6.04 13.05 -2.57
CA TYR A 163 6.86 11.92 -3.00
C TYR A 163 8.34 12.31 -2.99
N LEU A 164 9.19 11.30 -2.88
CA LEU A 164 10.63 11.45 -2.98
C LEU A 164 11.04 11.54 -4.45
N ASP A 165 11.66 12.65 -4.83
CA ASP A 165 12.29 12.86 -6.12
C ASP A 165 13.81 12.78 -5.97
N CYS A 166 14.46 12.02 -6.85
CA CYS A 166 15.91 11.96 -6.97
C CYS A 166 16.31 11.50 -8.38
N PRO A 167 16.83 12.40 -9.22
CA PRO A 167 17.27 12.07 -10.59
C PRO A 167 18.42 11.05 -10.66
N GLN A 168 19.13 10.82 -9.55
CA GLN A 168 20.28 9.92 -9.47
C GLN A 168 19.91 8.45 -9.28
N VAL A 169 18.65 8.14 -8.90
CA VAL A 169 18.20 6.78 -8.64
C VAL A 169 18.39 5.90 -9.88
N ARG A 170 19.01 4.73 -9.68
CA ARG A 170 19.23 3.71 -10.73
C ARG A 170 18.70 2.34 -10.34
N SER A 171 18.53 2.08 -9.05
CA SER A 171 18.14 0.77 -8.54
C SER A 171 17.03 0.88 -7.49
N ARG A 172 16.08 -0.06 -7.54
CA ARG A 172 14.96 -0.12 -6.61
C ARG A 172 14.50 -1.54 -6.37
N GLU A 173 14.01 -1.82 -5.18
CA GLU A 173 13.45 -3.13 -4.80
C GLU A 173 12.31 -2.98 -3.80
N ILE A 174 11.45 -3.99 -3.69
CA ILE A 174 10.48 -4.09 -2.59
C ILE A 174 11.18 -4.82 -1.45
N LEU A 175 11.25 -4.21 -0.26
CA LEU A 175 11.83 -4.84 0.92
C LEU A 175 10.92 -5.99 1.38
N PRO A 176 11.38 -7.26 1.30
CA PRO A 176 10.56 -8.40 1.68
C PRO A 176 10.46 -8.52 3.21
N GLY A 177 9.43 -9.23 3.68
CA GLY A 177 9.27 -9.59 5.09
C GLY A 177 8.93 -8.44 6.05
N VAL A 178 8.64 -7.25 5.52
CA VAL A 178 8.11 -6.12 6.28
C VAL A 178 6.88 -5.54 5.58
N THR A 179 5.83 -5.29 6.36
CA THR A 179 4.62 -4.62 5.91
C THR A 179 4.37 -3.39 6.78
N ASN A 180 4.17 -2.24 6.14
CA ASN A 180 3.70 -1.04 6.82
C ASN A 180 2.18 -1.10 7.01
N ILE A 181 1.68 -1.01 8.23
CA ILE A 181 0.26 -1.02 8.56
C ILE A 181 -0.21 0.39 8.87
N TYR A 182 -1.12 0.90 8.04
CA TYR A 182 -1.77 2.18 8.26
C TYR A 182 -2.93 2.03 9.25
N ARG A 183 -2.91 2.76 10.37
CA ARG A 183 -3.95 2.66 11.42
C ARG A 183 -4.98 3.80 11.39
N SER A 184 -4.70 4.93 10.73
CA SER A 184 -5.62 6.10 10.66
C SER A 184 -6.01 6.69 12.04
N GLU A 185 -5.13 6.62 13.02
CA GLU A 185 -5.43 7.01 14.41
C GLU A 185 -4.81 8.33 14.83
N GLY A 186 -3.90 8.90 14.02
CA GLY A 186 -3.17 10.12 14.37
C GLY A 186 -4.04 11.37 14.42
N CYS A 187 -3.51 12.46 14.98
CA CYS A 187 -4.30 13.67 15.28
C CYS A 187 -5.02 14.24 14.05
N ARG A 188 -4.34 14.23 12.89
CA ARG A 188 -4.88 14.71 11.62
C ARG A 188 -5.99 13.79 11.10
N SER A 189 -5.93 12.50 11.40
CA SER A 189 -6.94 11.53 10.98
C SER A 189 -8.25 11.67 11.76
N GLN A 190 -8.23 12.34 12.92
CA GLN A 190 -9.43 12.66 13.72
C GLN A 190 -10.17 13.92 13.23
N ASP A 191 -9.61 14.68 12.30
CA ASP A 191 -10.24 15.89 11.75
C ASP A 191 -11.33 15.51 10.73
N PRO A 192 -12.62 15.76 11.02
CA PRO A 192 -13.71 15.38 10.11
C PRO A 192 -13.66 16.13 8.78
N ASP A 193 -13.03 17.30 8.74
CA ASP A 193 -12.91 18.14 7.55
C ASP A 193 -11.58 17.91 6.81
N LYS A 194 -10.76 16.93 7.24
CA LYS A 194 -9.44 16.64 6.67
C LYS A 194 -9.47 16.62 5.14
N PHE A 195 -10.38 15.85 4.56
CA PHE A 195 -10.44 15.68 3.11
C PHE A 195 -10.95 16.92 2.37
N HIS A 196 -11.83 17.71 2.99
CA HIS A 196 -12.23 19.02 2.44
C HIS A 196 -11.05 20.01 2.43
N LYS A 197 -10.24 20.02 3.49
CA LYS A 197 -9.03 20.85 3.58
C LYS A 197 -7.99 20.42 2.54
N ASP A 198 -7.81 19.11 2.38
CA ASP A 198 -6.89 18.54 1.39
C ASP A 198 -7.31 18.91 -0.05
N ALA A 199 -8.61 18.82 -0.36
CA ALA A 199 -9.14 19.24 -1.65
C ALA A 199 -8.84 20.72 -1.92
N LYS A 200 -9.07 21.60 -0.94
CA LYS A 200 -8.79 23.04 -1.07
C LYS A 200 -7.30 23.32 -1.34
N ILE A 201 -6.39 22.66 -0.63
CA ILE A 201 -4.94 22.81 -0.85
C ILE A 201 -4.57 22.42 -2.30
N LEU A 202 -5.17 21.34 -2.81
CA LEU A 202 -4.91 20.86 -4.17
C LEU A 202 -5.53 21.76 -5.24
N GLU A 203 -6.70 22.36 -4.99
CA GLU A 203 -7.29 23.38 -5.87
C GLU A 203 -6.36 24.60 -6.01
N GLU A 204 -5.90 25.16 -4.89
CA GLU A 204 -4.97 26.30 -4.88
C GLU A 204 -3.63 25.98 -5.56
N ALA A 205 -3.17 24.72 -5.47
CA ALA A 205 -1.98 24.28 -6.18
C ALA A 205 -2.20 24.14 -7.69
N LEU A 206 -3.37 23.65 -8.12
CA LEU A 206 -3.74 23.50 -9.53
C LEU A 206 -4.02 24.83 -10.23
N GLU A 207 -4.38 25.89 -9.49
CA GLU A 207 -4.41 27.25 -10.05
C GLU A 207 -3.04 27.70 -10.58
N LYS A 208 -1.96 27.22 -9.95
CA LYS A 208 -0.57 27.56 -10.30
C LYS A 208 0.05 26.56 -11.28
N ASP A 209 -0.30 25.29 -11.14
CA ASP A 209 0.20 24.20 -11.98
C ASP A 209 -0.96 23.32 -12.51
N PRO A 210 -1.76 23.83 -13.48
CA PRO A 210 -2.99 23.16 -13.92
C PRO A 210 -2.74 21.84 -14.66
N ASN A 211 -1.50 21.57 -15.09
CA ASN A 211 -1.12 20.35 -15.80
C ASN A 211 -0.57 19.27 -14.87
N ASN A 212 -0.58 19.49 -13.55
CA ASN A 212 -0.10 18.53 -12.58
C ASN A 212 -1.06 17.34 -12.43
N SER A 213 -0.83 16.29 -13.22
CA SER A 213 -1.69 15.10 -13.20
C SER A 213 -1.78 14.43 -11.82
N ARG A 214 -0.72 14.49 -11.01
CA ARG A 214 -0.71 13.96 -9.64
C ARG A 214 -1.68 14.75 -8.75
N TYR A 215 -1.65 16.07 -8.80
CA TYR A 215 -2.59 16.90 -8.03
C TYR A 215 -4.04 16.69 -8.47
N VAL A 216 -4.30 16.55 -9.78
CA VAL A 216 -5.66 16.22 -10.27
C VAL A 216 -6.12 14.86 -9.73
N PHE A 217 -5.23 13.85 -9.70
CA PHE A 217 -5.53 12.53 -9.14
C PHE A 217 -5.89 12.60 -7.66
N TYR A 218 -5.05 13.26 -6.85
CA TYR A 218 -5.32 13.36 -5.42
C TYR A 218 -6.49 14.31 -5.10
N LEU A 219 -6.77 15.32 -5.91
CA LEU A 219 -7.95 16.16 -5.75
C LEU A 219 -9.23 15.33 -5.89
N ALA A 220 -9.26 14.44 -6.89
CA ALA A 220 -10.37 13.50 -7.07
C ALA A 220 -10.50 12.53 -5.89
N GLN A 221 -9.38 12.06 -5.32
CA GLN A 221 -9.40 11.23 -4.11
C GLN A 221 -9.92 11.99 -2.90
N SER A 222 -9.43 13.20 -2.64
CA SER A 222 -9.89 14.05 -1.54
C SER A 222 -11.38 14.35 -1.66
N TYR A 223 -11.88 14.68 -2.86
CA TYR A 223 -13.31 14.89 -3.06
C TYR A 223 -14.15 13.63 -2.82
N ARG A 224 -13.66 12.46 -3.26
CA ARG A 224 -14.33 11.18 -2.97
C ARG A 224 -14.42 10.95 -1.46
N ASP A 225 -13.29 11.10 -0.77
CA ASP A 225 -13.18 10.80 0.66
C ASP A 225 -13.93 11.84 1.52
N ALA A 226 -14.14 13.05 0.99
CA ALA A 226 -15.02 14.09 1.55
C ALA A 226 -16.51 13.91 1.21
N GLY A 227 -16.90 12.88 0.44
CA GLY A 227 -18.29 12.65 0.05
C GLY A 227 -18.83 13.55 -1.07
N VAL A 228 -17.97 14.33 -1.74
CA VAL A 228 -18.34 15.23 -2.85
C VAL A 228 -18.16 14.51 -4.19
N TYR A 229 -19.02 13.52 -4.42
CA TYR A 229 -18.83 12.51 -5.46
C TYR A 229 -18.84 13.05 -6.89
N GLU A 230 -19.67 14.04 -7.20
CA GLU A 230 -19.77 14.63 -8.54
C GLU A 230 -18.46 15.33 -8.93
N LYS A 231 -17.88 16.12 -8.01
CA LYS A 231 -16.57 16.75 -8.22
C LYS A 231 -15.45 15.72 -8.29
N ALA A 232 -15.55 14.63 -7.54
CA ALA A 232 -14.61 13.53 -7.64
C ALA A 232 -14.64 12.89 -9.04
N ILE A 233 -15.83 12.58 -9.58
CA ILE A 233 -15.99 12.04 -10.94
C ILE A 233 -15.39 13.01 -11.98
N GLU A 234 -15.69 14.30 -11.90
CA GLU A 234 -15.15 15.31 -12.82
C GLU A 234 -13.61 15.30 -12.84
N ASN A 235 -12.98 15.32 -11.65
CA ASN A 235 -11.52 15.33 -11.56
C ASN A 235 -10.90 13.98 -11.95
N TYR A 236 -11.56 12.85 -11.69
CA TYR A 236 -11.11 11.57 -12.23
C TYR A 236 -11.20 11.52 -13.77
N GLN A 237 -12.24 12.10 -14.37
CA GLN A 237 -12.36 12.18 -15.84
C GLN A 237 -11.22 13.02 -16.42
N LYS A 238 -10.95 14.21 -15.85
CA LYS A 238 -9.79 15.02 -16.21
C LYS A 238 -8.49 14.21 -16.08
N ARG A 239 -8.31 13.50 -14.97
CA ARG A 239 -7.13 12.64 -14.77
C ARG A 239 -7.00 11.58 -15.86
N VAL A 240 -8.09 10.93 -16.26
CA VAL A 240 -8.08 9.92 -17.34
C VAL A 240 -7.64 10.53 -18.67
N GLU A 241 -8.14 11.73 -19.00
CA GLU A 241 -7.79 12.45 -20.23
C GLU A 241 -6.31 12.85 -20.28
N MET A 242 -5.71 13.16 -19.13
CA MET A 242 -4.28 13.54 -19.04
C MET A 242 -3.30 12.38 -19.32
N GLY A 243 -3.73 11.11 -19.27
CA GLY A 243 -2.85 9.96 -19.55
C GLY A 243 -1.69 9.79 -18.55
N GLY A 244 -0.48 9.46 -18.99
CA GLY A 244 0.68 9.28 -18.09
C GLY A 244 0.69 7.94 -17.36
N TRP A 245 0.92 7.93 -16.05
CA TRP A 245 1.05 6.68 -15.28
C TRP A 245 -0.25 5.86 -15.31
N ASP A 246 -0.17 4.70 -15.95
CA ASP A 246 -1.29 3.82 -16.28
C ASP A 246 -2.06 3.31 -15.05
N GLN A 247 -1.40 3.07 -13.92
CA GLN A 247 -2.08 2.60 -12.71
C GLN A 247 -2.99 3.68 -12.11
N GLU A 248 -2.60 4.96 -12.13
CA GLU A 248 -3.48 6.06 -11.71
C GLU A 248 -4.66 6.25 -12.66
N VAL A 249 -4.43 6.12 -13.98
CA VAL A 249 -5.50 6.22 -14.98
C VAL A 249 -6.50 5.07 -14.81
N PHE A 250 -6.01 3.84 -14.57
CA PHE A 250 -6.87 2.72 -14.23
C PHE A 250 -7.67 3.01 -12.95
N TRP A 251 -7.00 3.45 -11.89
CA TRP A 251 -7.66 3.74 -10.63
C TRP A 251 -8.73 4.81 -10.78
N ALA A 252 -8.47 5.87 -11.56
CA ALA A 252 -9.45 6.89 -11.88
C ALA A 252 -10.68 6.31 -12.61
N LYS A 253 -10.48 5.47 -13.64
CA LYS A 253 -11.59 4.78 -14.33
C LYS A 253 -12.40 3.89 -13.40
N TYR A 254 -11.71 3.11 -12.57
CA TYR A 254 -12.33 2.24 -11.58
C TYR A 254 -13.16 3.04 -10.55
N GLN A 255 -12.60 4.14 -10.04
CA GLN A 255 -13.29 5.01 -9.09
C GLN A 255 -14.50 5.72 -9.71
N ILE A 256 -14.44 6.13 -10.99
CA ILE A 256 -15.61 6.65 -11.71
C ILE A 256 -16.73 5.60 -11.72
N ALA A 257 -16.43 4.34 -12.04
CA ALA A 257 -17.43 3.28 -12.06
C ALA A 257 -18.08 3.06 -10.68
N ARG A 258 -17.25 3.01 -9.62
CA ARG A 258 -17.71 2.91 -8.22
C ARG A 258 -18.63 4.07 -7.83
N LEU A 259 -18.26 5.29 -8.17
CA LEU A 259 -19.01 6.50 -7.82
C LEU A 259 -20.32 6.60 -8.60
N LYS A 260 -20.32 6.23 -9.89
CA LYS A 260 -21.55 6.14 -10.69
C LYS A 260 -22.55 5.15 -10.10
N GLU A 261 -22.07 3.99 -9.64
CA GLU A 261 -22.92 3.04 -8.94
C GLU A 261 -23.51 3.66 -7.66
N TRP A 262 -22.69 4.29 -6.82
CA TRP A 262 -23.14 4.92 -5.58
C TRP A 262 -24.16 6.05 -5.79
N LEU A 263 -24.02 6.80 -6.88
CA LEU A 263 -24.96 7.86 -7.26
C LEU A 263 -26.19 7.33 -8.01
N ASN A 264 -26.36 6.00 -8.11
CA ASN A 264 -27.47 5.36 -8.83
C ASN A 264 -27.59 5.84 -10.29
N ALA A 265 -26.45 6.02 -10.97
CA ALA A 265 -26.44 6.32 -12.39
C ALA A 265 -27.17 5.23 -13.20
N PRO A 266 -27.63 5.53 -14.44
CA PRO A 266 -28.30 4.55 -15.28
C PRO A 266 -27.48 3.27 -15.42
N GLU A 267 -28.14 2.12 -15.34
CA GLU A 267 -27.50 0.79 -15.33
C GLU A 267 -26.49 0.59 -16.46
N LYS A 268 -26.88 0.98 -17.68
CA LYS A 268 -26.01 0.94 -18.86
C LYS A 268 -24.69 1.68 -18.64
N GLU A 269 -24.71 2.80 -17.92
CA GLU A 269 -23.49 3.55 -17.61
C GLU A 269 -22.62 2.87 -16.56
N VAL A 270 -23.23 2.30 -15.52
CA VAL A 270 -22.50 1.58 -14.47
C VAL A 270 -21.77 0.38 -15.07
N ILE A 271 -22.49 -0.45 -15.83
CA ILE A 271 -21.92 -1.63 -16.52
C ILE A 271 -20.82 -1.21 -17.48
N LYS A 272 -21.06 -0.16 -18.28
CA LYS A 272 -20.07 0.36 -19.23
C LYS A 272 -18.81 0.82 -18.52
N SER A 273 -18.93 1.60 -17.44
CA SER A 273 -17.77 2.14 -16.73
C SER A 273 -16.93 1.05 -16.04
N TYR A 274 -17.55 0.02 -15.45
CA TYR A 274 -16.79 -1.13 -14.93
C TYR A 274 -16.09 -1.91 -16.05
N THR A 275 -16.79 -2.15 -17.16
CA THR A 275 -16.23 -2.84 -18.32
C THR A 275 -15.04 -2.07 -18.92
N GLU A 276 -15.15 -0.74 -19.06
CA GLU A 276 -14.07 0.11 -19.55
C GLU A 276 -12.86 0.12 -18.60
N ALA A 277 -13.09 0.14 -17.29
CA ALA A 277 -12.01 0.05 -16.31
C ALA A 277 -11.26 -1.29 -16.42
N PHE A 278 -11.99 -2.41 -16.53
CA PHE A 278 -11.39 -3.73 -16.74
C PHE A 278 -10.64 -3.84 -18.06
N CYS A 279 -11.25 -3.43 -19.17
CA CYS A 279 -10.62 -3.49 -20.49
C CYS A 279 -9.36 -2.62 -20.57
N TYR A 280 -9.30 -1.50 -19.82
CA TYR A 280 -8.11 -0.67 -19.74
C TYR A 280 -6.96 -1.37 -19.00
N ARG A 281 -7.26 -2.17 -17.97
CA ARG A 281 -6.25 -2.92 -17.21
C ARG A 281 -6.73 -4.34 -16.86
N PRO A 282 -6.65 -5.30 -17.80
CA PRO A 282 -7.20 -6.65 -17.61
C PRO A 282 -6.49 -7.49 -16.53
N SER A 283 -5.36 -7.01 -15.99
CA SER A 283 -4.67 -7.59 -14.83
C SER A 283 -5.29 -7.21 -13.49
N ARG A 284 -6.39 -6.44 -13.48
CA ARG A 284 -7.07 -5.94 -12.28
C ARG A 284 -8.49 -6.49 -12.22
N ALA A 285 -8.77 -7.28 -11.19
CA ALA A 285 -10.05 -7.98 -11.04
C ALA A 285 -11.11 -7.13 -10.32
N GLU A 286 -10.71 -6.00 -9.73
CA GLU A 286 -11.60 -5.13 -8.96
C GLU A 286 -12.87 -4.73 -9.71
N PRO A 287 -12.83 -4.33 -10.99
CA PRO A 287 -14.05 -3.97 -11.71
C PRO A 287 -14.99 -5.17 -11.91
N LEU A 288 -14.45 -6.38 -12.11
CA LEU A 288 -15.25 -7.59 -12.31
C LEU A 288 -15.93 -8.06 -11.02
N TYR A 289 -15.23 -7.96 -9.89
CA TYR A 289 -15.84 -8.21 -8.59
C TYR A 289 -17.03 -7.28 -8.34
N HIS A 290 -16.84 -5.98 -8.56
CA HIS A 290 -17.92 -5.00 -8.34
C HIS A 290 -19.06 -5.17 -9.32
N LEU A 291 -18.77 -5.50 -10.58
CA LEU A 291 -19.79 -5.79 -11.58
C LEU A 291 -20.59 -7.06 -11.22
N SER A 292 -19.93 -8.12 -10.73
CA SER A 292 -20.62 -9.31 -10.23
C SER A 292 -21.57 -8.98 -9.08
N ARG A 293 -21.06 -8.24 -8.08
CA ARG A 293 -21.86 -7.79 -6.94
C ARG A 293 -23.05 -6.96 -7.39
N TYR A 294 -22.84 -6.03 -8.33
CA TYR A 294 -23.89 -5.18 -8.87
C TYR A 294 -25.02 -6.01 -9.50
N PHE A 295 -24.70 -6.94 -10.40
CA PHE A 295 -25.69 -7.85 -11.00
C PHE A 295 -26.40 -8.71 -9.96
N ARG A 296 -25.66 -9.25 -8.98
CA ARG A 296 -26.25 -10.02 -7.88
C ARG A 296 -27.29 -9.21 -7.08
N THR A 297 -27.01 -7.94 -6.78
CA THR A 297 -27.97 -7.07 -6.06
C THR A 297 -29.21 -6.72 -6.88
N LYS A 298 -29.17 -6.96 -8.19
CA LYS A 298 -30.29 -6.81 -9.12
C LYS A 298 -30.99 -8.14 -9.43
N GLU A 299 -30.60 -9.21 -8.76
CA GLU A 299 -31.07 -10.59 -9.03
C GLU A 299 -30.72 -11.10 -10.43
N GLU A 300 -29.78 -10.45 -11.12
CA GLU A 300 -29.26 -10.88 -12.42
C GLU A 300 -28.13 -11.91 -12.24
N PHE A 301 -28.45 -13.00 -11.53
CA PHE A 301 -27.46 -13.97 -11.04
C PHE A 301 -26.62 -14.61 -12.15
N PHE A 302 -27.18 -14.81 -13.34
CA PHE A 302 -26.41 -15.36 -14.48
C PHE A 302 -25.31 -14.39 -14.93
N LEU A 303 -25.57 -13.08 -14.99
CA LEU A 303 -24.55 -12.10 -15.35
C LEU A 303 -23.52 -11.93 -14.23
N GLY A 304 -23.97 -11.93 -12.97
CA GLY A 304 -23.09 -11.95 -11.81
C GLY A 304 -22.13 -13.15 -11.83
N TYR A 305 -22.68 -14.34 -12.08
CA TYR A 305 -21.94 -15.59 -12.24
C TYR A 305 -20.85 -15.46 -13.31
N LEU A 306 -21.18 -14.96 -14.51
CA LEU A 306 -20.19 -14.78 -15.59
C LEU A 306 -19.10 -13.76 -15.22
N ALA A 307 -19.46 -12.63 -14.61
CA ALA A 307 -18.51 -11.60 -14.21
C ALA A 307 -17.52 -12.11 -13.14
N ALA A 308 -18.01 -12.78 -12.10
CA ALA A 308 -17.15 -13.39 -11.08
C ALA A 308 -16.29 -14.51 -11.66
N GLY A 309 -16.84 -15.34 -12.56
CA GLY A 309 -16.09 -16.39 -13.27
C GLY A 309 -14.90 -15.83 -14.03
N ARG A 310 -15.10 -14.76 -14.82
CA ARG A 310 -14.00 -14.06 -15.49
C ARG A 310 -13.02 -13.44 -14.49
N GLY A 311 -13.50 -12.93 -13.36
CA GLY A 311 -12.67 -12.36 -12.31
C GLY A 311 -11.74 -13.39 -11.66
N LEU A 312 -12.21 -14.62 -11.45
CA LEU A 312 -11.42 -15.73 -10.87
C LEU A 312 -10.24 -16.16 -11.76
N GLU A 313 -10.31 -15.90 -13.07
CA GLU A 313 -9.21 -16.15 -14.01
C GLU A 313 -8.13 -15.06 -13.97
N VAL A 314 -8.37 -13.93 -13.30
CA VAL A 314 -7.40 -12.84 -13.19
C VAL A 314 -6.50 -13.12 -11.99
N PRO A 315 -5.19 -13.38 -12.19
CA PRO A 315 -4.28 -13.59 -11.07
C PRO A 315 -4.15 -12.30 -10.26
N LEU A 316 -3.66 -12.43 -9.02
CA LEU A 316 -3.27 -11.28 -8.23
C LEU A 316 -2.40 -10.33 -9.07
N SER A 317 -2.77 -9.05 -9.06
CA SER A 317 -2.01 -8.02 -9.76
C SER A 317 -0.66 -7.75 -9.11
N ASN A 318 0.36 -7.56 -9.95
CA ASN A 318 1.67 -7.04 -9.55
C ASN A 318 1.72 -5.50 -9.53
N ASP A 319 0.58 -4.84 -9.68
CA ASP A 319 0.47 -3.39 -9.55
C ASP A 319 0.93 -2.91 -8.17
N ILE A 320 1.51 -1.72 -8.16
CA ILE A 320 2.03 -1.10 -6.95
C ILE A 320 1.05 -0.08 -6.36
N LEU A 321 0.02 0.32 -7.12
CA LEU A 321 -1.02 1.26 -6.70
C LEU A 321 -2.33 0.53 -6.38
N PHE A 322 -2.65 0.53 -5.09
CA PHE A 322 -3.96 0.25 -4.51
C PHE A 322 -4.62 -1.06 -4.96
N VAL A 323 -4.02 -2.21 -4.69
CA VAL A 323 -4.61 -3.52 -4.97
C VAL A 323 -5.46 -3.98 -3.80
N TYR A 324 -6.73 -4.31 -4.03
CA TYR A 324 -7.62 -4.84 -2.98
C TYR A 324 -7.44 -6.35 -2.85
N ARG A 325 -6.61 -6.78 -1.89
CA ARG A 325 -6.18 -8.17 -1.77
C ARG A 325 -7.33 -9.13 -1.50
N TRP A 326 -8.28 -8.71 -0.67
CA TRP A 326 -9.46 -9.47 -0.30
C TRP A 326 -10.36 -9.86 -1.50
N ILE A 327 -10.31 -9.11 -2.60
CA ILE A 327 -11.05 -9.44 -3.83
C ILE A 327 -10.53 -10.75 -4.43
N TYR A 328 -9.21 -10.89 -4.46
CA TYR A 328 -8.51 -12.06 -5.00
C TYR A 328 -8.54 -13.24 -4.04
N ASP A 329 -8.34 -12.95 -2.75
CA ASP A 329 -8.19 -14.03 -1.77
C ASP A 329 -9.50 -14.77 -1.54
N TYR A 330 -10.65 -14.07 -1.45
CA TYR A 330 -11.93 -14.74 -1.13
C TYR A 330 -13.18 -14.15 -1.80
N SER A 331 -13.26 -12.84 -2.04
CA SER A 331 -14.56 -12.25 -2.39
C SER A 331 -15.07 -12.59 -3.78
N LEU A 332 -14.20 -12.84 -4.77
CA LEU A 332 -14.64 -13.37 -6.07
C LEU A 332 -15.22 -14.78 -5.95
N LEU A 333 -14.65 -15.63 -5.09
CA LEU A 333 -15.17 -16.98 -4.83
C LEU A 333 -16.56 -16.91 -4.18
N ILE A 334 -16.72 -16.03 -3.19
CA ILE A 334 -18.02 -15.80 -2.55
C ILE A 334 -19.06 -15.31 -3.56
N GLU A 335 -18.75 -14.28 -4.35
CA GLU A 335 -19.68 -13.76 -5.35
C GLU A 335 -20.09 -14.83 -6.38
N ARG A 336 -19.11 -15.64 -6.82
CA ARG A 336 -19.35 -16.78 -7.71
C ARG A 336 -20.25 -17.82 -7.06
N ALA A 337 -19.98 -18.20 -5.80
CA ALA A 337 -20.75 -19.20 -5.07
C ALA A 337 -22.20 -18.77 -4.87
N VAL A 338 -22.44 -17.51 -4.49
CA VAL A 338 -23.80 -16.99 -4.33
C VAL A 338 -24.56 -17.01 -5.65
N CYS A 339 -23.94 -16.52 -6.73
CA CYS A 339 -24.60 -16.54 -8.04
C CYS A 339 -24.86 -17.98 -8.53
N ALA A 340 -23.91 -18.90 -8.32
CA ALA A 340 -24.03 -20.32 -8.67
C ALA A 340 -25.26 -20.97 -8.00
N TYR A 341 -25.48 -20.71 -6.70
CA TYR A 341 -26.65 -21.19 -5.98
C TYR A 341 -27.95 -20.77 -6.67
N TRP A 342 -28.11 -19.49 -6.98
CA TRP A 342 -29.35 -18.94 -7.53
C TRP A 342 -29.64 -19.40 -8.96
N ILE A 343 -28.64 -19.82 -9.72
CA ILE A 343 -28.82 -20.40 -11.06
C ILE A 343 -28.86 -21.94 -11.06
N GLY A 344 -28.93 -22.57 -9.88
CA GLY A 344 -29.06 -24.03 -9.74
C GLY A 344 -27.75 -24.81 -9.84
N GLN A 345 -26.60 -24.15 -9.88
CA GLN A 345 -25.26 -24.77 -9.86
C GLN A 345 -24.84 -25.08 -8.41
N TYR A 346 -25.63 -25.93 -7.73
CA TYR A 346 -25.46 -26.19 -6.29
C TYR A 346 -24.14 -26.89 -5.95
N GLU A 347 -23.66 -27.80 -6.81
CA GLU A 347 -22.37 -28.49 -6.59
C GLU A 347 -21.17 -27.52 -6.61
N GLU A 348 -21.18 -26.58 -7.55
CA GLU A 348 -20.17 -25.52 -7.64
C GLU A 348 -20.26 -24.60 -6.42
N CYS A 349 -21.46 -24.23 -6.00
CA CYS A 349 -21.68 -23.44 -4.77
C CYS A 349 -21.07 -24.12 -3.54
N CYS A 350 -21.30 -25.43 -3.35
CA CYS A 350 -20.70 -26.22 -2.27
C CYS A 350 -19.17 -26.18 -2.35
N THR A 351 -18.61 -26.53 -3.50
CA THR A 351 -17.16 -26.62 -3.74
C THR A 351 -16.46 -25.29 -3.43
N LEU A 352 -17.03 -24.18 -3.91
CA LEU A 352 -16.48 -22.85 -3.68
C LEU A 352 -16.62 -22.40 -2.22
N SER A 353 -17.74 -22.72 -1.58
CA SER A 353 -17.96 -22.36 -0.17
C SER A 353 -17.02 -23.14 0.75
N GLU A 354 -16.82 -24.43 0.48
CA GLU A 354 -15.84 -25.27 1.19
C GLU A 354 -14.42 -24.76 1.00
N SER A 355 -14.02 -24.38 -0.23
CA SER A 355 -12.68 -23.86 -0.48
C SER A 355 -12.41 -22.55 0.26
N VAL A 356 -13.40 -21.66 0.33
CA VAL A 356 -13.31 -20.44 1.15
C VAL A 356 -13.14 -20.80 2.62
N LEU A 357 -13.93 -21.72 3.18
CA LEU A 357 -13.86 -22.10 4.60
C LEU A 357 -12.53 -22.74 5.03
N GLN A 358 -11.71 -23.22 4.09
CA GLN A 358 -10.35 -23.71 4.38
C GLN A 358 -9.30 -22.59 4.45
N MET A 359 -9.65 -21.34 4.13
CA MET A 359 -8.71 -20.23 4.12
C MET A 359 -8.39 -19.74 5.54
N PRO A 360 -7.11 -19.44 5.84
CA PRO A 360 -6.73 -18.88 7.13
C PRO A 360 -7.22 -17.44 7.26
N ASN A 361 -7.50 -17.00 8.49
CA ASN A 361 -7.78 -15.60 8.85
C ASN A 361 -8.95 -14.95 8.08
N LEU A 362 -9.99 -15.70 7.75
CA LEU A 362 -11.20 -15.15 7.14
C LEU A 362 -11.93 -14.18 8.09
N PRO A 363 -12.46 -13.06 7.57
CA PRO A 363 -13.41 -12.24 8.34
C PRO A 363 -14.66 -13.04 8.70
N GLU A 364 -15.18 -12.87 9.92
CA GLU A 364 -16.31 -13.66 10.42
C GLU A 364 -17.54 -13.57 9.49
N ASN A 365 -17.86 -12.38 8.99
CA ASN A 365 -18.98 -12.18 8.06
C ASN A 365 -18.81 -12.95 6.74
N VAL A 366 -17.57 -13.21 6.30
CA VAL A 366 -17.27 -14.00 5.10
C VAL A 366 -17.46 -15.48 5.39
N LYS A 367 -16.99 -15.93 6.56
CA LYS A 367 -17.17 -17.30 7.03
C LYS A 367 -18.64 -17.65 7.18
N GLU A 368 -19.43 -16.83 7.87
CA GLU A 368 -20.88 -17.00 8.03
C GLU A 368 -21.61 -17.08 6.68
N CYS A 369 -21.19 -16.25 5.71
CA CYS A 369 -21.73 -16.27 4.36
C CYS A 369 -21.43 -17.59 3.65
N ALA A 370 -20.18 -18.08 3.71
CA ALA A 370 -19.78 -19.35 3.11
C ALA A 370 -20.51 -20.55 3.76
N GLU A 371 -20.62 -20.58 5.08
CA GLU A 371 -21.37 -21.61 5.82
C GLU A 371 -22.85 -21.64 5.41
N SER A 372 -23.47 -20.47 5.27
CA SER A 372 -24.87 -20.34 4.85
C SER A 372 -25.07 -20.84 3.42
N ASN A 373 -24.21 -20.43 2.48
CA ASN A 373 -24.24 -20.88 1.10
C ASN A 373 -24.11 -22.40 1.01
N LEU A 374 -23.14 -22.97 1.72
CA LEU A 374 -22.89 -24.42 1.77
C LEU A 374 -24.13 -25.18 2.27
N LYS A 375 -24.69 -24.74 3.40
CA LYS A 375 -25.88 -25.36 3.99
C LYS A 375 -27.08 -25.32 3.04
N TRP A 376 -27.31 -24.19 2.37
CA TRP A 376 -28.44 -24.05 1.44
C TRP A 376 -28.25 -24.94 0.20
N ALA A 377 -27.06 -24.95 -0.39
CA ALA A 377 -26.75 -25.76 -1.56
C ALA A 377 -26.86 -27.26 -1.26
N GLN A 378 -26.33 -27.74 -0.12
CA GLN A 378 -26.46 -29.13 0.32
C GLN A 378 -27.93 -29.55 0.51
N SER A 379 -28.75 -28.67 1.10
CA SER A 379 -30.19 -28.93 1.25
C SER A 379 -30.89 -29.13 -0.11
N LYS A 380 -30.56 -28.31 -1.11
CA LYS A 380 -31.09 -28.44 -2.47
C LYS A 380 -30.67 -29.73 -3.16
N LEU A 381 -29.40 -30.12 -3.02
CA LEU A 381 -28.89 -31.38 -3.57
C LEU A 381 -29.56 -32.60 -2.91
N ALA A 382 -29.77 -32.55 -1.59
CA ALA A 382 -30.46 -33.62 -0.87
C ALA A 382 -31.94 -33.74 -1.24
N SER A 383 -32.60 -32.64 -1.63
CA SER A 383 -34.00 -32.66 -2.08
C SER A 383 -34.21 -33.08 -3.53
N ASN A 384 -33.14 -33.09 -4.34
CA ASN A 384 -33.17 -33.44 -5.77
C ASN A 384 -32.72 -34.90 -6.03
N ASN A 385 -32.25 -35.59 -4.99
CA ASN A 385 -32.00 -37.04 -4.96
C ASN A 385 -33.16 -37.76 -4.29
#